data_AF-A0A838F6U0-F1
#
_entry.id   AF-A0A838F6U0-F1
#
_cell.length_a   1.000
_cell.length_b   1.000
_cell.length_c   1.000
_cell.angle_alpha   90.00
_cell.angle_beta   90.00
_cell.angle_gamma   90.00
#
_symmetry.space_group_name_H-M   'P 1'
#
loop_
_entity.id
_entity.type
_entity.pdbx_description
1 polymer ?
#
loop_
_entity_poly.entity_id
_entity_poly.type
_entity_poly.pdbx_seq_one_letter_code
_entity_poly.pdbx_strand_id
1 'polypeptide(L)'
;MKPVFICMKISAILLLTVIIFSCKKEPNPLPDITTGLVVNIPLNGGAYDSISGVTGVGYFVTPIFNRHGETNMAMQFNRNDSSFIDFGDLPLASFPNNIFSICCWYKVPDTATAMTILSKRGVFGPGEYSLDNHFSHNVFNLDNWIADGSTTVYGIDPLKASAPIETGIWQHITFVADGTSLNVYVNGTLQNGSDDHHDNFVSSDTDMHFILGNGGGYGQNYFFNGSIDDIRLYNIALEESVIKYLSEQ
;
A
#
# COMPACT_ATOMS: atom_id res chain seq x y z
N MET A 1 -24.08 41.60 77.22
CA MET A 1 -23.45 42.74 76.53
C MET A 1 -22.09 42.29 76.01
N LYS A 2 -21.75 42.67 74.77
CA LYS A 2 -20.47 42.43 74.07
C LYS A 2 -19.25 42.97 74.87
N PRO A 3 -17.98 42.74 74.47
CA PRO A 3 -17.35 41.63 73.72
C PRO A 3 -16.03 41.13 74.40
N VAL A 4 -15.44 40.02 73.92
CA VAL A 4 -14.01 39.69 74.15
C VAL A 4 -13.39 39.18 72.86
N PHE A 5 -12.27 39.80 72.48
CA PHE A 5 -11.32 39.50 71.40
C PHE A 5 -9.98 40.03 71.98
N ILE A 6 -8.84 39.35 72.05
CA ILE A 6 -8.03 38.60 71.08
C ILE A 6 -6.85 37.97 71.89
N CYS A 7 -6.34 36.80 71.51
CA CYS A 7 -4.96 36.59 70.99
C CYS A 7 -4.47 35.12 71.09
N MET A 8 -4.45 34.46 69.93
CA MET A 8 -3.32 33.74 69.31
C MET A 8 -2.57 32.63 70.08
N LYS A 9 -2.73 31.39 69.59
CA LYS A 9 -1.61 30.45 69.41
C LYS A 9 -1.72 29.79 68.03
N ILE A 10 -0.64 29.92 67.27
CA ILE A 10 -0.42 29.36 65.93
C ILE A 10 -0.17 27.86 66.06
N SER A 11 -0.86 27.04 65.25
CA SER A 11 -0.50 25.65 65.01
C SER A 11 -0.34 25.45 63.52
N ALA A 12 0.85 25.03 63.09
CA ALA A 12 1.23 24.87 61.70
C ALA A 12 0.53 23.65 61.08
N ILE A 13 -0.19 23.87 59.97
CA ILE A 13 -0.66 22.80 59.10
C ILE A 13 0.07 22.95 57.77
N LEU A 14 1.00 22.02 57.52
CA LEU A 14 1.73 21.89 56.26
C LEU A 14 0.76 21.34 55.20
N LEU A 15 0.21 22.20 54.34
CA LEU A 15 -0.60 21.75 53.20
C LEU A 15 0.34 21.24 52.10
N LEU A 16 0.58 19.94 52.07
CA LEU A 16 1.32 19.29 50.99
C LEU A 16 0.44 19.32 49.72
N THR A 17 0.66 20.29 48.85
CA THR A 17 0.03 20.31 47.52
C THR A 17 0.74 19.28 46.65
N VAL A 18 0.13 18.11 46.48
CA VAL A 18 0.58 17.12 45.49
C VAL A 18 0.24 17.69 44.11
N ILE A 19 1.21 18.33 43.48
CA ILE A 19 1.13 18.63 42.04
C ILE A 19 1.32 17.29 41.33
N ILE A 20 0.20 16.67 40.94
CA ILE A 20 0.23 15.53 40.03
C ILE A 20 0.67 16.09 38.67
N PHE A 21 1.97 16.02 38.38
CA PHE A 21 2.43 16.09 37.01
C PHE A 21 1.85 14.88 36.29
N SER A 22 0.74 15.10 35.57
CA SER A 22 0.35 14.18 34.51
C SER A 22 1.49 14.22 33.50
N CYS A 23 2.35 13.20 33.52
CA CYS A 23 3.21 12.88 32.39
C CYS A 23 2.25 12.61 31.21
N LYS A 24 1.90 13.65 30.48
CA LYS A 24 1.45 13.47 29.10
C LYS A 24 2.64 12.84 28.42
N LYS A 25 2.57 11.53 28.19
CA LYS A 25 3.46 10.85 27.26
C LYS A 25 3.39 11.70 25.99
N GLU A 26 4.50 12.32 25.60
CA GLU A 26 4.63 12.91 24.28
C GLU A 26 4.04 11.90 23.30
N PRO A 27 3.09 12.27 22.43
CA PRO A 27 2.60 11.34 21.43
C PRO A 27 3.85 10.76 20.75
N ASN A 28 3.91 9.43 20.63
CA ASN A 28 5.03 8.79 19.93
C ASN A 28 5.24 9.56 18.62
N PRO A 29 6.48 9.94 18.26
CA PRO A 29 6.71 10.63 17.01
C PRO A 29 6.07 9.81 15.88
N LEU A 30 5.45 10.51 14.92
CA LEU A 30 4.85 9.86 13.77
C LEU A 30 5.90 8.96 13.09
N PRO A 31 5.53 7.76 12.61
CA PRO A 31 6.45 6.90 11.88
C PRO A 31 7.03 7.64 10.67
N ASP A 32 8.32 7.45 10.41
CA ASP A 32 8.95 7.95 9.20
C ASP A 32 8.52 7.09 7.99
N ILE A 33 7.78 7.70 7.07
CA ILE A 33 7.29 7.05 5.85
C ILE A 33 8.21 7.25 4.64
N THR A 34 9.35 7.93 4.81
CA THR A 34 10.27 8.29 3.72
C THR A 34 11.47 7.36 3.61
N THR A 35 11.86 6.73 4.72
CA THR A 35 12.93 5.72 4.72
C THR A 35 12.58 4.59 3.76
N GLY A 36 13.46 4.34 2.79
CA GLY A 36 13.32 3.28 1.78
C GLY A 36 12.32 3.56 0.66
N LEU A 37 11.63 4.71 0.64
CA LEU A 37 10.68 5.06 -0.43
C LEU A 37 11.42 5.26 -1.76
N VAL A 38 11.05 4.50 -2.79
CA VAL A 38 11.67 4.56 -4.13
C VAL A 38 10.70 4.99 -5.23
N VAL A 39 9.40 4.72 -5.08
CA VAL A 39 8.35 5.18 -5.99
C VAL A 39 7.20 5.74 -5.16
N ASN A 40 6.70 6.92 -5.52
CA ASN A 40 5.52 7.55 -4.93
C ASN A 40 4.65 8.12 -6.06
N ILE A 41 3.47 7.55 -6.25
CA ILE A 41 2.50 7.93 -7.27
C ILE A 41 1.20 8.29 -6.54
N PRO A 42 1.04 9.56 -6.13
CA PRO A 42 -0.13 10.01 -5.38
C PRO A 42 -1.41 10.09 -6.22
N LEU A 43 -1.32 10.16 -7.56
CA LEU A 43 -2.47 10.35 -8.46
C LEU A 43 -3.25 11.65 -8.23
N ASN A 44 -2.53 12.69 -7.78
CA ASN A 44 -3.07 14.01 -7.53
C ASN A 44 -3.12 14.83 -8.83
N GLY A 45 -4.31 15.31 -9.19
CA GLY A 45 -4.56 16.17 -10.35
C GLY A 45 -4.55 15.46 -11.70
N GLY A 46 -4.11 14.19 -11.78
CA GLY A 46 -4.05 13.46 -13.05
C GLY A 46 -3.18 12.20 -13.01
N ALA A 47 -2.87 11.68 -14.20
CA ALA A 47 -2.06 10.47 -14.40
C ALA A 47 -0.57 10.78 -14.68
N TYR A 48 -0.14 12.02 -14.44
CA TYR A 48 1.14 12.56 -14.91
C TYR A 48 2.19 12.71 -13.80
N ASP A 49 2.09 11.91 -12.74
CA ASP A 49 3.13 11.83 -11.72
C ASP A 49 4.48 11.46 -12.38
N SER A 50 5.56 12.05 -11.88
CA SER A 50 6.90 11.89 -12.46
C SER A 50 7.89 11.35 -11.42
N ILE A 51 8.53 10.23 -11.73
CA ILE A 51 9.45 9.51 -10.86
C ILE A 51 10.78 9.37 -11.58
N SER A 52 11.83 10.00 -11.06
CA SER A 52 13.18 9.95 -11.64
C SER A 52 13.23 10.29 -13.15
N GLY A 53 12.42 11.26 -13.60
CA GLY A 53 12.36 11.70 -14.99
C GLY A 53 11.43 10.89 -15.91
N VAL A 54 10.75 9.88 -15.35
CA VAL A 54 9.75 9.06 -16.03
C VAL A 54 8.36 9.55 -15.64
N THR A 55 7.51 9.89 -16.61
CA THR A 55 6.17 10.44 -16.38
C THR A 55 5.10 9.46 -16.83
N GLY A 56 4.09 9.24 -15.98
CA GLY A 56 2.94 8.41 -16.32
C GLY A 56 2.15 8.97 -17.51
N VAL A 57 1.71 8.07 -18.39
CA VAL A 57 0.79 8.39 -19.50
C VAL A 57 -0.52 7.65 -19.25
N GLY A 58 -1.56 8.40 -18.90
CA GLY A 58 -2.90 7.86 -18.69
C GLY A 58 -3.68 7.64 -19.99
N TYR A 59 -4.31 6.48 -20.10
CA TYR A 59 -5.22 6.10 -21.18
C TYR A 59 -6.59 5.80 -20.58
N PHE A 60 -7.63 6.53 -21.00
CA PHE A 60 -9.02 6.34 -20.56
C PHE A 60 -9.25 6.29 -19.04
N VAL A 61 -8.41 6.97 -18.26
CA VAL A 61 -8.55 7.16 -16.82
C VAL A 61 -9.17 8.52 -16.49
N THR A 62 -9.84 8.63 -15.36
CA THR A 62 -10.53 9.87 -14.95
C THR A 62 -10.20 10.24 -13.50
N PRO A 63 -9.70 11.46 -13.22
CA PRO A 63 -9.54 11.92 -11.84
C PRO A 63 -10.87 11.98 -11.10
N ILE A 64 -10.88 11.55 -9.84
CA ILE A 64 -12.07 11.50 -8.99
C ILE A 64 -11.78 12.02 -7.58
N PHE A 65 -12.79 11.98 -6.72
CA PHE A 65 -12.60 12.22 -5.30
C PHE A 65 -11.81 11.08 -4.65
N ASN A 66 -10.87 11.42 -3.77
CA ASN A 66 -10.21 10.42 -2.93
C ASN A 66 -11.11 9.97 -1.77
N ARG A 67 -10.54 9.12 -0.89
CA ARG A 67 -11.18 8.62 0.34
C ARG A 67 -11.61 9.70 1.33
N HIS A 68 -11.03 10.90 1.25
CA HIS A 68 -11.37 12.06 2.09
C HIS A 68 -12.38 13.02 1.45
N GLY A 69 -12.85 12.71 0.24
CA GLY A 69 -13.77 13.58 -0.50
C GLY A 69 -13.07 14.79 -1.14
N GLU A 70 -11.76 14.74 -1.32
CA GLU A 70 -10.98 15.78 -2.00
C GLU A 70 -10.98 15.53 -3.50
N THR A 71 -11.32 16.56 -4.29
CA THR A 71 -11.49 16.44 -5.74
C THR A 71 -10.16 16.24 -6.48
N ASN A 72 -10.16 15.33 -7.46
CA ASN A 72 -9.00 15.01 -8.32
C ASN A 72 -7.79 14.51 -7.52
N MET A 73 -8.00 13.74 -6.47
CA MET A 73 -6.94 13.21 -5.60
C MET A 73 -6.87 11.67 -5.66
N ALA A 74 -7.53 11.06 -6.64
CA ALA A 74 -7.50 9.62 -6.92
C ALA A 74 -7.85 9.41 -8.40
N MET A 75 -7.61 8.21 -8.91
CA MET A 75 -7.85 7.88 -10.32
C MET A 75 -8.86 6.75 -10.48
N GLN A 76 -9.85 6.94 -11.36
CA GLN A 76 -10.81 5.93 -11.79
C GLN A 76 -10.35 5.22 -13.07
N PHE A 77 -10.47 3.90 -13.06
CA PHE A 77 -10.28 2.97 -14.18
C PHE A 77 -11.59 2.24 -14.48
N ASN A 78 -11.90 1.95 -15.74
CA ASN A 78 -13.25 1.52 -16.16
C ASN A 78 -13.33 0.13 -16.79
N ARG A 79 -12.40 -0.79 -16.48
CA ARG A 79 -12.28 -2.16 -17.06
C ARG A 79 -12.20 -2.22 -18.59
N ASN A 80 -12.17 -1.08 -19.28
CA ASN A 80 -12.07 -1.06 -20.74
C ASN A 80 -10.71 -1.61 -21.16
N ASP A 81 -10.64 -2.20 -22.36
CA ASP A 81 -9.42 -2.77 -22.96
C ASP A 81 -8.33 -1.72 -23.29
N SER A 82 -8.40 -0.55 -22.65
CA SER A 82 -7.51 0.58 -22.85
C SER A 82 -7.39 1.47 -21.59
N SER A 83 -7.96 1.11 -20.44
CA SER A 83 -7.91 1.95 -19.24
C SER A 83 -6.71 1.62 -18.34
N PHE A 84 -5.63 2.37 -18.44
CA PHE A 84 -4.40 2.16 -17.67
C PHE A 84 -3.51 3.42 -17.60
N ILE A 85 -2.48 3.41 -16.75
CA ILE A 85 -1.40 4.41 -16.74
C ILE A 85 -0.09 3.68 -17.00
N ASP A 86 0.65 4.09 -18.02
CA ASP A 86 1.94 3.50 -18.40
C ASP A 86 3.08 4.44 -18.01
N PHE A 87 4.01 3.97 -17.17
CA PHE A 87 5.23 4.67 -16.82
C PHE A 87 6.42 4.26 -17.68
N GLY A 88 6.26 3.39 -18.70
CA GLY A 88 7.43 2.85 -19.39
C GLY A 88 8.27 1.99 -18.46
N ASP A 89 9.54 1.78 -18.82
CA ASP A 89 10.49 1.16 -17.90
C ASP A 89 10.78 2.09 -16.71
N LEU A 90 10.50 1.59 -15.51
CA LEU A 90 10.81 2.23 -14.24
C LEU A 90 11.71 1.31 -13.40
N PRO A 91 13.06 1.44 -13.51
CA PRO A 91 14.00 0.55 -12.80
C PRO A 91 13.93 0.66 -11.26
N LEU A 92 13.47 1.79 -10.74
CA LEU A 92 13.24 1.96 -9.29
C LEU A 92 12.10 1.08 -8.75
N ALA A 93 11.30 0.50 -9.64
CA ALA A 93 10.26 -0.45 -9.30
C ALA A 93 10.73 -1.92 -9.44
N SER A 94 12.01 -2.19 -9.74
CA SER A 94 12.57 -3.56 -9.79
C SER A 94 13.16 -3.95 -8.42
N PHE A 95 12.94 -5.19 -7.96
CA PHE A 95 13.34 -5.65 -6.62
C PHE A 95 14.15 -6.95 -6.61
N PRO A 96 15.38 -6.96 -7.16
CA PRO A 96 16.12 -8.20 -7.45
C PRO A 96 16.58 -9.00 -6.22
N ASN A 97 16.56 -8.40 -5.04
CA ASN A 97 16.90 -9.04 -3.77
C ASN A 97 15.67 -9.47 -2.96
N ASN A 98 14.47 -9.24 -3.50
CA ASN A 98 13.20 -9.63 -2.88
C ASN A 98 12.91 -8.95 -1.53
N ILE A 99 13.56 -7.81 -1.28
CA ILE A 99 13.33 -6.99 -0.09
C ILE A 99 12.64 -5.72 -0.55
N PHE A 100 11.34 -5.63 -0.31
CA PHE A 100 10.53 -4.50 -0.74
C PHE A 100 9.19 -4.43 0.00
N SER A 101 8.52 -3.29 -0.12
CA SER A 101 7.10 -3.18 0.23
C SER A 101 6.34 -2.41 -0.84
N ILE A 102 5.13 -2.84 -1.15
CA ILE A 102 4.24 -2.16 -2.11
C ILE A 102 2.94 -1.89 -1.38
N CYS A 103 2.49 -0.63 -1.36
CA CYS A 103 1.18 -0.29 -0.82
C CYS A 103 0.41 0.70 -1.70
N CYS A 104 -0.92 0.66 -1.57
CA CYS A 104 -1.82 1.61 -2.21
C CYS A 104 -3.20 1.57 -1.55
N TRP A 105 -4.00 2.58 -1.86
CA TRP A 105 -5.44 2.57 -1.64
C TRP A 105 -6.16 2.13 -2.91
N TYR A 106 -7.18 1.28 -2.75
CA TYR A 106 -8.03 0.86 -3.85
C TYR A 106 -9.49 0.79 -3.43
N LYS A 107 -10.39 0.90 -4.42
CA LYS A 107 -11.83 0.66 -4.26
C LYS A 107 -12.37 0.04 -5.53
N VAL A 108 -12.94 -1.16 -5.44
CA VAL A 108 -13.52 -1.86 -6.59
C VAL A 108 -15.03 -1.97 -6.46
N PRO A 109 -15.80 -1.93 -7.58
CA PRO A 109 -17.25 -2.10 -7.54
C PRO A 109 -17.69 -3.56 -7.50
N ASP A 110 -16.84 -4.49 -7.98
CA ASP A 110 -17.14 -5.92 -8.10
C ASP A 110 -15.86 -6.75 -8.17
N THR A 111 -15.97 -8.06 -7.92
CA THR A 111 -14.93 -9.08 -8.14
C THR A 111 -15.34 -10.08 -9.23
N ALA A 112 -16.16 -9.65 -10.20
CA ALA A 112 -16.74 -10.56 -11.19
C ALA A 112 -15.70 -11.10 -12.18
N THR A 113 -14.68 -10.30 -12.50
CA THR A 113 -13.58 -10.69 -13.37
C THR A 113 -12.24 -10.37 -12.74
N ALA A 114 -11.22 -11.11 -13.15
CA ALA A 114 -9.84 -10.79 -12.82
C ALA A 114 -9.44 -9.37 -13.27
N MET A 115 -8.58 -8.73 -12.50
CA MET A 115 -8.11 -7.36 -12.63
C MET A 115 -6.78 -7.15 -11.90
N THR A 116 -6.03 -6.16 -12.35
CA THR A 116 -4.69 -5.84 -11.85
C THR A 116 -4.61 -4.39 -11.41
N ILE A 117 -4.14 -4.15 -10.18
CA ILE A 117 -3.87 -2.80 -9.67
C ILE A 117 -2.61 -2.24 -10.32
N LEU A 118 -1.52 -3.02 -10.31
CA LEU A 118 -0.25 -2.64 -10.94
C LEU A 118 0.54 -3.85 -11.40
N SER A 119 1.45 -3.65 -12.35
CA SER A 119 2.36 -4.70 -12.80
C SER A 119 3.66 -4.15 -13.40
N LYS A 120 4.69 -4.99 -13.38
CA LYS A 120 5.92 -4.82 -14.17
C LYS A 120 6.25 -6.16 -14.83
N ARG A 121 5.58 -6.46 -15.95
CA ARG A 121 5.72 -7.74 -16.66
C ARG A 121 5.30 -7.66 -18.12
N GLY A 122 5.82 -8.58 -18.94
CA GLY A 122 5.37 -8.82 -20.32
C GLY A 122 4.25 -9.85 -20.43
N VAL A 123 3.61 -9.95 -21.61
CA VAL A 123 2.53 -10.92 -21.90
C VAL A 123 2.96 -12.37 -21.68
N PHE A 124 4.16 -12.71 -22.16
CA PHE A 124 4.65 -14.10 -22.26
C PHE A 124 5.96 -14.32 -21.49
N GLY A 125 6.33 -13.38 -20.62
CA GLY A 125 7.59 -13.41 -19.88
C GLY A 125 8.79 -12.80 -20.63
N PRO A 126 9.90 -12.48 -19.92
CA PRO A 126 9.99 -12.45 -18.45
C PRO A 126 9.08 -11.38 -17.84
N GLY A 127 8.55 -11.64 -16.65
CA GLY A 127 7.86 -10.66 -15.84
C GLY A 127 8.52 -10.55 -14.47
N GLU A 128 8.39 -9.40 -13.81
CA GLU A 128 8.90 -9.23 -12.45
C GLU A 128 7.82 -9.49 -11.43
N TYR A 129 6.67 -8.81 -11.57
CA TYR A 129 5.52 -9.01 -10.72
C TYR A 129 4.21 -8.42 -11.28
N SER A 130 3.08 -8.86 -10.74
CA SER A 130 1.78 -8.22 -10.86
C SER A 130 1.02 -8.27 -9.52
N LEU A 131 0.33 -7.19 -9.18
CA LEU A 131 -0.60 -7.14 -8.05
C LEU A 131 -2.02 -7.28 -8.59
N ASP A 132 -2.56 -8.49 -8.56
CA ASP A 132 -3.80 -8.85 -9.25
C ASP A 132 -4.59 -9.94 -8.51
N ASN A 133 -5.79 -10.25 -9.00
CA ASN A 133 -6.69 -11.25 -8.42
C ASN A 133 -7.02 -12.40 -9.39
N HIS A 134 -6.12 -12.74 -10.32
CA HIS A 134 -6.46 -13.68 -11.39
C HIS A 134 -6.66 -15.13 -10.92
N PHE A 135 -5.98 -15.55 -9.85
CA PHE A 135 -6.15 -16.88 -9.26
C PHE A 135 -7.44 -17.04 -8.45
N SER A 136 -7.85 -15.98 -7.75
CA SER A 136 -9.07 -15.94 -6.95
C SER A 136 -9.58 -14.52 -6.95
N HIS A 137 -10.72 -14.29 -7.62
CA HIS A 137 -11.19 -12.92 -7.83
C HIS A 137 -11.51 -12.16 -6.53
N ASN A 138 -11.70 -12.87 -5.41
CA ASN A 138 -12.06 -12.27 -4.11
C ASN A 138 -10.86 -11.79 -3.30
N VAL A 139 -9.63 -11.99 -3.78
CA VAL A 139 -8.42 -11.59 -3.08
C VAL A 139 -7.37 -11.03 -4.03
N PHE A 140 -6.66 -9.99 -3.63
CA PHE A 140 -5.44 -9.57 -4.33
C PHE A 140 -4.24 -10.38 -3.84
N ASN A 141 -3.35 -10.72 -4.77
CA ASN A 141 -2.08 -11.40 -4.56
C ASN A 141 -0.97 -10.60 -5.27
N LEU A 142 0.28 -10.91 -4.95
CA LEU A 142 1.45 -10.40 -5.65
C LEU A 142 2.12 -11.56 -6.38
N ASP A 143 1.92 -11.65 -7.68
CA ASP A 143 2.37 -12.78 -8.50
C ASP A 143 3.67 -12.44 -9.25
N ASN A 144 4.49 -13.44 -9.56
CA ASN A 144 5.66 -13.32 -10.45
C ASN A 144 5.63 -14.46 -11.51
N TRP A 145 6.07 -14.18 -12.74
CA TRP A 145 6.19 -15.13 -13.83
C TRP A 145 7.66 -15.24 -14.32
N ILE A 146 8.34 -16.35 -14.03
CA ILE A 146 9.72 -16.58 -14.51
C ILE A 146 9.72 -16.84 -16.03
N ALA A 147 10.77 -16.33 -16.69
CA ALA A 147 11.02 -16.42 -18.14
C ALA A 147 10.97 -17.84 -18.75
N ASP A 148 11.17 -18.90 -17.97
CA ASP A 148 11.25 -20.29 -18.45
C ASP A 148 9.88 -20.94 -18.70
N GLY A 149 8.79 -20.20 -18.47
CA GLY A 149 7.43 -20.70 -18.64
C GLY A 149 6.98 -21.63 -17.51
N SER A 150 7.78 -21.81 -16.46
CA SER A 150 7.34 -22.45 -15.23
C SER A 150 6.44 -21.49 -14.44
N THR A 151 5.30 -22.01 -13.98
CA THR A 151 4.30 -21.23 -13.26
C THR A 151 4.84 -20.82 -11.90
N THR A 152 4.81 -19.50 -11.66
CA THR A 152 4.64 -18.83 -10.36
C THR A 152 5.65 -19.11 -9.24
N VAL A 153 6.33 -18.06 -8.80
CA VAL A 153 7.12 -18.10 -7.56
C VAL A 153 6.40 -17.45 -6.38
N TYR A 154 5.53 -16.47 -6.64
CA TYR A 154 4.52 -16.01 -5.71
C TYR A 154 3.12 -16.18 -6.29
N GLY A 155 2.83 -17.34 -6.86
CA GLY A 155 1.44 -17.73 -7.05
C GLY A 155 0.98 -18.21 -5.69
N ILE A 156 0.31 -17.35 -4.94
CA ILE A 156 -0.34 -17.79 -3.72
C ILE A 156 -1.34 -18.87 -4.16
N ASP A 157 -1.05 -20.14 -3.85
CA ASP A 157 -2.13 -21.11 -3.63
C ASP A 157 -3.09 -20.38 -2.68
N PRO A 158 -4.35 -20.09 -3.10
CA PRO A 158 -5.25 -19.04 -2.57
C PRO A 158 -5.57 -19.05 -1.05
N LEU A 159 -4.78 -19.72 -0.23
CA LEU A 159 -4.98 -20.04 1.18
C LEU A 159 -3.82 -19.60 2.10
N LYS A 160 -2.77 -18.91 1.60
CA LYS A 160 -1.56 -18.64 2.40
C LYS A 160 -1.04 -17.19 2.56
N ALA A 161 -1.43 -16.17 1.79
CA ALA A 161 -1.14 -14.75 2.10
C ALA A 161 -1.97 -13.79 1.23
N SER A 162 -3.30 -13.84 1.36
CA SER A 162 -4.20 -13.13 0.44
C SER A 162 -4.83 -11.89 1.07
N ALA A 163 -5.12 -10.85 0.28
CA ALA A 163 -5.81 -9.65 0.75
C ALA A 163 -7.29 -9.68 0.36
N PRO A 164 -8.22 -9.92 1.31
CA PRO A 164 -9.65 -9.93 1.02
C PRO A 164 -10.13 -8.61 0.43
N ILE A 165 -10.94 -8.73 -0.62
CA ILE A 165 -11.56 -7.60 -1.30
C ILE A 165 -12.98 -7.40 -0.75
N GLU A 166 -13.24 -6.22 -0.23
CA GLU A 166 -14.57 -5.72 0.12
C GLU A 166 -14.99 -4.66 -0.91
N THR A 167 -16.00 -5.00 -1.70
CA THR A 167 -16.47 -4.13 -2.79
C THR A 167 -17.17 -2.88 -2.27
N GLY A 168 -16.98 -1.75 -2.95
CA GLY A 168 -17.70 -0.51 -2.69
C GLY A 168 -17.09 0.40 -1.62
N ILE A 169 -16.03 -0.04 -0.94
CA ILE A 169 -15.30 0.75 0.06
C ILE A 169 -13.82 0.93 -0.33
N TRP A 170 -13.18 1.94 0.23
CA TRP A 170 -11.73 2.10 0.14
C TRP A 170 -11.05 1.12 1.09
N GLN A 171 -10.05 0.42 0.60
CA GLN A 171 -9.17 -0.44 1.38
C GLN A 171 -7.71 -0.08 1.09
N HIS A 172 -6.88 -0.12 2.13
CA HIS A 172 -5.44 -0.02 1.98
C HIS A 172 -4.85 -1.42 1.97
N ILE A 173 -3.99 -1.71 1.00
CA ILE A 173 -3.26 -2.97 0.90
C ILE A 173 -1.77 -2.70 0.99
N THR A 174 -1.05 -3.56 1.71
CA THR A 174 0.41 -3.56 1.74
C THR A 174 0.94 -4.98 1.60
N PHE A 175 1.81 -5.21 0.62
CA PHE A 175 2.66 -6.39 0.56
C PHE A 175 4.04 -6.03 1.10
N VAL A 176 4.62 -6.93 1.90
CA VAL A 176 5.94 -6.77 2.52
C VAL A 176 6.75 -8.03 2.29
N ALA A 177 7.83 -7.90 1.52
CA ALA A 177 8.80 -8.95 1.29
C ALA A 177 10.10 -8.62 2.05
N ASP A 178 10.58 -9.53 2.89
CA ASP A 178 11.79 -9.37 3.71
C ASP A 178 13.00 -10.15 3.17
N GLY A 179 12.89 -10.66 1.94
CA GLY A 179 13.86 -11.56 1.31
C GLY A 179 13.64 -13.04 1.67
N THR A 180 12.81 -13.36 2.66
CA THR A 180 12.49 -14.72 3.11
C THR A 180 11.01 -15.04 3.15
N SER A 181 10.17 -14.04 3.44
CA SER A 181 8.71 -14.19 3.57
C SER A 181 8.00 -13.06 2.84
N LEU A 182 6.77 -13.35 2.38
CA LEU A 182 5.83 -12.35 1.88
C LEU A 182 4.63 -12.26 2.84
N ASN A 183 4.46 -11.10 3.44
CA ASN A 183 3.32 -10.78 4.30
C ASN A 183 2.38 -9.80 3.59
N VAL A 184 1.08 -9.93 3.85
CA VAL A 184 0.08 -8.99 3.33
C VAL A 184 -0.75 -8.38 4.46
N TYR A 185 -0.97 -7.08 4.37
CA TYR A 185 -1.75 -6.30 5.31
C TYR A 185 -2.93 -5.68 4.57
N VAL A 186 -4.11 -5.73 5.19
CA VAL A 186 -5.31 -5.01 4.74
C VAL A 186 -5.73 -4.07 5.85
N ASN A 187 -5.87 -2.79 5.52
CA ASN A 187 -6.19 -1.72 6.46
C ASN A 187 -5.28 -1.76 7.71
N GLY A 188 -3.98 -1.95 7.48
CA GLY A 188 -2.96 -1.98 8.54
C GLY A 188 -2.92 -3.26 9.37
N THR A 189 -3.79 -4.24 9.07
CA THR A 189 -3.88 -5.49 9.81
C THR A 189 -3.28 -6.63 8.99
N LEU A 190 -2.32 -7.35 9.57
CA LEU A 190 -1.72 -8.55 8.97
C LEU A 190 -2.82 -9.58 8.68
N GLN A 191 -2.88 -10.08 7.46
CA GLN A 191 -3.80 -11.15 7.09
C GLN A 191 -3.20 -12.51 7.44
N ASN A 192 -4.06 -13.48 7.75
CA ASN A 192 -3.60 -14.82 8.13
C ASN A 192 -2.99 -15.53 6.93
N GLY A 193 -1.76 -16.00 7.16
CA GLY A 193 -0.96 -16.71 6.19
C GLY A 193 0.29 -15.90 5.83
N SER A 194 1.45 -16.42 6.23
CA SER A 194 2.74 -16.09 5.64
C SER A 194 2.99 -17.12 4.54
N ASP A 195 3.28 -16.68 3.32
CA ASP A 195 3.82 -17.62 2.33
C ASP A 195 5.30 -17.82 2.63
N ASP A 196 5.64 -19.06 2.98
CA ASP A 196 6.98 -19.55 3.26
C ASP A 196 7.67 -20.13 2.02
N HIS A 197 7.06 -20.03 0.83
CA HIS A 197 7.66 -20.60 -0.38
C HIS A 197 8.95 -19.90 -0.77
N HIS A 198 10.01 -20.67 -0.57
CA HIS A 198 11.41 -20.26 -0.61
C HIS A 198 12.13 -20.77 -1.86
N ASP A 199 11.40 -21.23 -2.87
CA ASP A 199 12.03 -21.85 -4.04
C ASP A 199 11.95 -20.91 -5.25
N ASN A 200 13.04 -20.15 -5.41
CA ASN A 200 13.46 -19.45 -6.64
C ASN A 200 12.89 -18.05 -6.90
N PHE A 201 12.52 -17.27 -5.87
CA PHE A 201 12.16 -15.87 -6.12
C PHE A 201 13.45 -15.14 -6.46
N VAL A 202 13.56 -14.73 -7.72
CA VAL A 202 14.49 -13.71 -8.16
C VAL A 202 13.63 -12.84 -9.04
N SER A 203 13.15 -11.71 -8.50
CA SER A 203 12.66 -10.65 -9.38
C SER A 203 13.80 -10.33 -10.35
N SER A 204 13.58 -10.60 -11.63
CA SER A 204 14.50 -10.17 -12.66
C SER A 204 14.42 -8.66 -12.75
N ASP A 205 15.56 -7.98 -12.90
CA ASP A 205 15.56 -6.59 -13.36
C ASP A 205 15.34 -6.60 -14.87
N THR A 206 14.18 -6.14 -15.32
CA THR A 206 13.73 -6.16 -16.71
C THR A 206 13.41 -4.76 -17.21
N ASP A 207 13.43 -4.59 -18.52
CA ASP A 207 12.95 -3.38 -19.20
C ASP A 207 11.43 -3.38 -19.41
N MET A 208 10.70 -4.25 -18.68
CA MET A 208 9.24 -4.28 -18.77
C MET A 208 8.63 -3.01 -18.19
N HIS A 209 7.52 -2.59 -18.79
CA HIS A 209 6.84 -1.38 -18.39
C HIS A 209 6.19 -1.54 -17.02
N PHE A 210 6.29 -0.51 -16.19
CA PHE A 210 5.53 -0.39 -14.95
C PHE A 210 4.16 0.24 -15.26
N ILE A 211 3.10 -0.54 -15.11
CA ILE A 211 1.75 -0.18 -15.54
C ILE A 211 0.80 -0.23 -14.35
N LEU A 212 -0.05 0.79 -14.22
CA LEU A 212 -1.20 0.79 -13.31
C LEU A 212 -2.47 0.43 -14.08
N GLY A 213 -3.28 -0.45 -13.52
CA GLY A 213 -4.59 -0.80 -14.06
C GLY A 213 -4.58 -1.90 -15.14
N ASN A 214 -3.44 -2.55 -15.40
CA ASN A 214 -3.32 -3.66 -16.35
C ASN A 214 -2.18 -4.62 -15.95
N GLY A 215 -2.38 -5.93 -16.11
CA GLY A 215 -1.43 -6.99 -15.71
C GLY A 215 -0.84 -7.84 -16.84
N GLY A 216 -1.15 -7.52 -18.10
CA GLY A 216 -0.85 -8.38 -19.23
C GLY A 216 0.30 -7.92 -20.12
N GLY A 217 1.03 -6.85 -19.77
CA GLY A 217 2.18 -6.32 -20.53
C GLY A 217 1.86 -6.09 -22.01
N TYR A 218 1.17 -5.01 -22.38
CA TYR A 218 0.64 -4.78 -23.74
C TYR A 218 -0.34 -5.87 -24.29
N GLY A 219 -0.65 -6.91 -23.50
CA GLY A 219 -1.67 -7.92 -23.75
C GLY A 219 -2.98 -7.62 -23.01
N GLN A 220 -4.10 -7.82 -23.69
CA GLN A 220 -5.45 -7.26 -23.42
C GLN A 220 -6.20 -7.86 -22.20
N ASN A 221 -5.54 -8.25 -21.11
CA ASN A 221 -6.21 -8.94 -20.00
C ASN A 221 -6.03 -8.21 -18.66
N TYR A 222 -7.01 -8.43 -17.77
CA TYR A 222 -6.99 -8.01 -16.35
C TYR A 222 -7.02 -6.48 -16.13
N PHE A 223 -7.77 -5.75 -16.95
CA PHE A 223 -7.97 -4.32 -16.74
C PHE A 223 -8.68 -4.03 -15.41
N PHE A 224 -8.17 -3.03 -14.69
CA PHE A 224 -8.74 -2.62 -13.42
C PHE A 224 -10.10 -1.96 -13.60
N ASN A 225 -11.00 -2.29 -12.66
CA ASN A 225 -12.28 -1.61 -12.52
C ASN A 225 -12.38 -1.03 -11.13
N GLY A 226 -12.39 0.29 -11.01
CA GLY A 226 -12.43 0.92 -9.70
C GLY A 226 -11.50 2.11 -9.61
N SER A 227 -11.21 2.49 -8.38
CA SER A 227 -10.40 3.64 -8.03
C SER A 227 -9.09 3.18 -7.39
N ILE A 228 -7.99 3.87 -7.72
CA ILE A 228 -6.67 3.70 -7.10
C ILE A 228 -6.18 5.06 -6.62
N ASP A 229 -5.47 5.07 -5.52
CA ASP A 229 -4.91 6.26 -4.89
C ASP A 229 -3.60 5.88 -4.13
N ASP A 230 -2.69 6.85 -4.01
CA ASP A 230 -1.60 6.81 -3.03
C ASP A 230 -0.65 5.59 -3.11
N ILE A 231 -0.17 5.27 -4.32
CA ILE A 231 0.72 4.11 -4.53
C ILE A 231 2.14 4.45 -4.06
N ARG A 232 2.72 3.56 -3.25
CA ARG A 232 4.10 3.68 -2.77
C ARG A 232 4.83 2.35 -2.88
N LEU A 233 6.06 2.40 -3.36
CA LEU A 233 6.97 1.28 -3.34
C LEU A 233 8.21 1.64 -2.51
N TYR A 234 8.65 0.68 -1.72
CA TYR A 234 9.79 0.78 -0.81
C TYR A 234 10.80 -0.32 -1.14
N ASN A 235 12.10 -0.03 -1.06
CA ASN A 235 13.18 -1.02 -1.20
C ASN A 235 13.61 -1.65 0.14
N ILE A 236 12.68 -1.65 1.10
CA ILE A 236 12.83 -2.26 2.43
C ILE A 236 11.55 -3.00 2.78
N ALA A 237 11.65 -3.96 3.72
CA ALA A 237 10.48 -4.46 4.42
C ALA A 237 10.00 -3.41 5.43
N LEU A 238 8.77 -2.92 5.28
CA LEU A 238 8.20 -1.93 6.19
C LEU A 238 7.85 -2.54 7.54
N GLU A 239 8.10 -1.77 8.60
CA GLU A 239 7.67 -2.10 9.96
C GLU A 239 6.15 -1.91 10.12
N GLU A 240 5.51 -2.74 10.95
CA GLU A 240 4.05 -2.72 11.17
C GLU A 240 3.52 -1.33 11.56
N SER A 241 4.30 -0.56 12.33
CA SER A 241 3.91 0.79 12.74
C SER A 241 3.79 1.77 11.55
N VAL A 242 4.65 1.63 10.54
CA VAL A 242 4.61 2.43 9.31
C VAL A 242 3.42 2.00 8.45
N ILE A 243 3.20 0.69 8.31
CA ILE A 243 2.07 0.13 7.56
C ILE A 243 0.75 0.59 8.14
N LYS A 244 0.61 0.53 9.47
CA LYS A 244 -0.58 0.99 10.17
C LYS A 244 -0.81 2.48 9.94
N TYR A 245 0.23 3.30 10.06
CA TYR A 245 0.12 4.74 9.83
C TYR A 245 -0.32 5.07 8.39
N LEU A 246 0.26 4.41 7.37
CA LEU A 246 -0.12 4.58 5.96
C LEU A 246 -1.58 4.18 5.70
N SER A 247 -2.08 3.14 6.37
CA SER A 247 -3.46 2.67 6.24
C SER A 247 -4.52 3.55 6.93
N GLU A 248 -4.07 4.51 7.74
CA GLU A 248 -4.93 5.49 8.42
C GLU A 248 -4.89 6.86 7.73
N GLN A 249 -4.02 7.04 6.73
CA GLN A 249 -3.92 8.28 5.96
C GLN A 249 -5.07 8.46 5.01
#